data_AF-A0A5C7BAS0-F1
#
_entry.id   AF-A0A5C7BAS0-F1
#
_cell.length_a   1.000
_cell.length_b   1.000
_cell.length_c   1.000
_cell.angle_alpha   90.00
_cell.angle_beta   90.00
_cell.angle_gamma   90.00
#
_symmetry.space_group_name_H-M   'P 1'
#
loop_
_entity.id
_entity.type
_entity.pdbx_description
1 polymer ?
#
loop_
_entity_poly.entity_id
_entity_poly.type
_entity_poly.pdbx_seq_one_letter_code
_entity_poly.pdbx_strand_id
1 'polypeptide(L)'
;MLENSSNSSLEYGSLMLSAMIPLMAIISLIVFYDKNYNFTEHIIVYLYSMSALTIISILFGQIVLLIIPEYYLLFALILYVALFIYHCYAFKRIFKLSAGDLILKMFLFFIAFFVFHIAFGIIMAIIMFINGDFQQMMKAQKAAKEVALAFY
;
A
#
# COMPACT_ATOMS: atom_id res chain seq x y z
N MET A 1 17.05 -5.23 -16.35
CA MET A 1 15.68 -4.64 -16.27
C MET A 1 15.11 -4.67 -14.86
N LEU A 2 15.21 -5.78 -14.10
CA LEU A 2 14.77 -5.82 -12.68
C LEU A 2 15.59 -4.92 -11.73
N GLU A 3 16.90 -4.76 -11.97
CA GLU A 3 17.75 -3.83 -11.22
C GLU A 3 17.27 -2.37 -11.33
N ASN A 4 16.92 -1.90 -12.54
CA ASN A 4 16.41 -0.54 -12.71
C ASN A 4 15.06 -0.32 -12.02
N SER A 5 14.14 -1.29 -12.06
CA SER A 5 12.83 -1.15 -11.40
C SER A 5 12.94 -1.12 -9.87
N SER A 6 13.86 -1.90 -9.30
CA SER A 6 14.14 -1.85 -7.86
C SER A 6 14.76 -0.50 -7.46
N ASN A 7 15.71 -0.01 -8.26
CA ASN A 7 16.39 1.26 -7.98
C ASN A 7 15.43 2.46 -8.10
N SER A 8 14.57 2.50 -9.12
CA SER A 8 13.55 3.55 -9.26
C SER A 8 12.53 3.54 -8.12
N SER A 9 12.16 2.36 -7.60
CA SER A 9 11.23 2.26 -6.46
C SER A 9 11.83 2.86 -5.18
N LEU A 10 13.15 2.74 -4.99
CA LEU A 10 13.87 3.34 -3.87
C LEU A 10 14.01 4.86 -4.05
N GLU A 11 14.31 5.33 -5.26
CA GLU A 11 14.47 6.76 -5.58
C GLU A 11 13.17 7.55 -5.42
N TYR A 12 12.03 6.97 -5.82
CA TYR A 12 10.72 7.64 -5.77
C TYR A 12 9.86 7.23 -4.55
N GLY A 13 10.43 6.55 -3.55
CA GLY A 13 9.69 6.03 -2.40
C GLY A 13 8.87 7.09 -1.65
N SER A 14 9.45 8.28 -1.43
CA SER A 14 8.74 9.39 -0.77
C SER A 14 7.59 9.97 -1.61
N LEU A 15 7.77 10.03 -2.94
CA LEU A 15 6.73 10.45 -3.88
C LEU A 15 5.58 9.45 -3.90
N MET A 16 5.90 8.16 -3.91
CA MET A 16 4.92 7.08 -3.86
C MET A 16 4.12 7.10 -2.56
N LEU A 17 4.78 7.30 -1.41
CA LEU A 17 4.10 7.48 -0.13
C LEU A 17 3.19 8.71 -0.13
N SER A 18 3.67 9.84 -0.67
CA SER A 18 2.88 11.07 -0.77
C SER A 18 1.64 10.88 -1.65
N ALA A 19 1.76 10.15 -2.77
CA ALA A 19 0.64 9.82 -3.65
C ALA A 19 -0.34 8.79 -3.05
N MET A 20 0.15 7.91 -2.16
CA MET A 20 -0.73 6.96 -1.44
C MET A 20 -1.70 7.68 -0.50
N ILE A 21 -1.33 8.80 0.11
CA ILE A 21 -2.20 9.55 1.04
C ILE A 21 -3.53 9.96 0.39
N PRO A 22 -3.56 10.72 -0.73
CA PRO A 22 -4.82 11.10 -1.37
C PRO A 22 -5.55 9.89 -1.95
N LEU A 23 -4.83 8.87 -2.45
CA LEU A 23 -5.47 7.64 -2.95
C LEU A 23 -6.27 6.94 -1.84
N MET A 24 -5.65 6.73 -0.68
CA MET A 24 -6.30 6.12 0.48
C MET A 24 -7.44 6.99 1.01
N ALA A 25 -7.27 8.32 1.00
CA ALA A 25 -8.32 9.24 1.37
C ALA A 25 -9.57 9.10 0.49
N ILE A 26 -9.42 8.93 -0.84
CA ILE A 26 -10.56 8.73 -1.76
C ILE A 26 -11.33 7.46 -1.40
N ILE A 27 -10.62 6.36 -1.16
CA ILE A 27 -11.23 5.08 -0.79
C ILE A 27 -12.00 5.24 0.53
N SER A 28 -11.39 5.90 1.52
CA SER A 28 -12.05 6.14 2.80
C SER A 28 -13.26 7.08 2.69
N LEU A 29 -13.24 8.07 1.80
CA LEU A 29 -14.37 8.96 1.57
C LEU A 29 -15.61 8.18 1.10
N ILE A 30 -15.41 7.21 0.21
CA ILE A 30 -16.48 6.32 -0.27
C ILE A 30 -17.01 5.45 0.87
N VAL A 31 -16.11 4.90 1.69
CA VAL A 31 -16.46 3.98 2.78
C VAL A 31 -17.19 4.69 3.92
N PHE A 32 -16.80 5.92 4.24
CA PHE A 32 -17.34 6.72 5.36
C PHE A 32 -18.29 7.82 4.89
N TYR A 33 -18.91 7.65 3.72
CA TYR A 33 -19.82 8.63 3.13
C TYR A 33 -20.99 9.01 4.06
N ASP A 34 -21.46 8.09 4.90
CA ASP A 34 -22.52 8.32 5.89
C ASP A 34 -22.14 9.27 7.04
N LYS A 35 -20.84 9.52 7.25
CA LYS A 35 -20.35 10.30 8.39
C LYS A 35 -20.22 11.80 8.09
N ASN A 36 -20.56 12.25 6.87
CA ASN A 36 -20.53 13.66 6.45
C ASN A 36 -19.17 14.36 6.65
N TYR A 37 -18.06 13.61 6.61
CA TYR A 37 -16.72 14.19 6.63
C TYR A 37 -16.30 14.54 5.20
N ASN A 38 -15.65 15.68 5.05
CA ASN A 38 -15.15 16.15 3.77
C ASN A 38 -13.90 15.39 3.35
N PHE A 39 -13.61 15.38 2.04
CA PHE A 39 -12.38 14.79 1.50
C PHE A 39 -11.12 15.33 2.19
N THR A 40 -11.11 16.62 2.53
CA THR A 40 -10.02 17.27 3.28
C THR A 40 -9.78 16.62 4.64
N GLU A 41 -10.83 16.26 5.37
CA GLU A 41 -10.70 15.62 6.68
C GLU A 41 -10.11 14.22 6.54
N HIS A 42 -10.54 13.47 5.53
CA HIS A 42 -9.93 12.18 5.19
C HIS A 42 -8.44 12.32 4.86
N ILE A 43 -8.05 13.30 4.03
CA ILE A 43 -6.64 13.58 3.74
C ILE A 43 -5.87 13.86 5.03
N ILE A 44 -6.40 14.72 5.91
CA ILE A 44 -5.75 15.10 7.17
C ILE A 44 -5.51 13.86 8.04
N VAL A 45 -6.51 12.98 8.19
CA VAL A 45 -6.35 11.75 8.99
C VAL A 45 -5.26 10.84 8.43
N TYR A 46 -5.23 10.61 7.12
CA TYR A 46 -4.17 9.81 6.50
C TYR A 46 -2.80 10.47 6.58
N LEU A 47 -2.73 11.78 6.38
CA LEU A 47 -1.48 12.55 6.46
C LEU A 47 -0.86 12.43 7.86
N TYR A 48 -1.63 12.68 8.92
CA TYR A 48 -1.12 12.60 10.30
C TYR A 48 -0.77 11.17 10.70
N SER A 49 -1.64 10.21 10.42
CA SER A 49 -1.40 8.82 10.83
C SER A 49 -0.25 8.16 10.07
N MET A 50 -0.13 8.39 8.76
CA MET A 50 0.99 7.88 7.95
C MET A 50 2.30 8.62 8.26
N SER A 51 2.28 9.91 8.58
CA SER A 51 3.51 10.62 8.95
C SER A 51 4.02 10.16 10.32
N ALA A 52 3.13 9.98 11.29
CA ALA A 52 3.47 9.39 12.59
C ALA A 52 4.06 7.98 12.41
N LEU A 53 3.46 7.19 11.51
CA LEU A 53 3.95 5.88 11.12
C LEU A 53 5.40 5.92 10.64
N THR A 54 5.70 6.78 9.67
CA THR A 54 7.03 6.84 9.08
C THR A 54 8.08 7.33 10.07
N ILE A 55 7.75 8.32 10.90
CA ILE A 55 8.67 8.85 11.91
C ILE A 55 9.04 7.76 12.92
N ILE A 56 8.04 7.07 13.47
CA ILE A 56 8.25 5.99 14.44
C ILE A 56 9.04 4.86 13.77
N SER A 57 8.68 4.46 12.55
CA SER A 57 9.35 3.38 11.82
C SER A 57 10.83 3.66 11.55
N ILE A 58 11.17 4.89 11.17
CA ILE A 58 12.57 5.28 10.94
C ILE A 58 13.34 5.25 12.27
N LEU A 59 12.83 5.89 13.33
CA LEU A 59 13.54 5.98 14.59
C LEU A 59 13.85 4.61 15.20
N PHE A 60 12.83 3.76 15.32
CA PHE A 60 13.00 2.44 15.93
C PHE A 60 13.62 1.42 14.96
N GLY A 61 13.33 1.53 13.66
CA GLY A 61 13.90 0.65 12.65
C GLY A 61 15.41 0.75 12.54
N GLN A 62 15.96 1.98 12.64
CA GLN A 62 17.42 2.16 12.66
C GLN A 62 18.07 1.58 13.91
N ILE A 63 17.45 1.74 15.08
CA ILE A 63 17.95 1.15 16.34
C ILE A 63 18.00 -0.38 16.24
N VAL A 64 16.96 -1.01 15.72
CA VAL A 64 16.90 -2.47 15.57
C VAL A 64 17.95 -2.97 14.59
N LEU A 65 18.15 -2.28 13.45
CA LEU A 65 19.19 -2.63 12.48
C LEU A 65 20.60 -2.55 13.06
N LEU A 66 20.86 -1.59 13.95
CA LEU A 66 22.17 -1.41 14.55
C LEU A 66 22.48 -2.44 15.64
N ILE A 67 21.48 -2.89 16.40
CA ILE A 67 21.68 -3.73 17.59
C ILE A 67 21.43 -5.21 17.28
N ILE A 68 20.33 -5.52 16.58
CA ILE A 68 19.82 -6.88 16.34
C ILE A 68 19.22 -6.99 14.92
N PRO A 69 20.04 -6.88 13.87
CA PRO A 69 19.58 -6.85 12.48
C PRO A 69 18.80 -8.12 12.09
N GLU A 70 19.09 -9.27 12.68
CA GLU A 70 18.39 -10.52 12.39
C GLU A 70 16.89 -10.49 12.74
N TYR A 71 16.46 -9.62 13.65
CA TYR A 71 15.06 -9.45 14.04
C TYR A 71 14.34 -8.31 13.32
N TYR A 72 15.01 -7.61 12.40
CA TYR A 72 14.45 -6.43 11.73
C TYR A 72 13.12 -6.71 11.02
N LEU A 73 13.01 -7.85 10.31
CA LEU A 73 11.79 -8.22 9.61
C LEU A 73 10.61 -8.49 10.56
N LEU A 74 10.88 -9.17 11.69
CA LEU A 74 9.88 -9.41 12.72
C LEU A 74 9.43 -8.10 13.37
N PHE A 75 10.39 -7.22 13.68
CA PHE A 75 10.11 -5.88 14.18
C PHE A 75 9.23 -5.07 13.21
N ALA A 76 9.56 -5.07 11.92
CA ALA A 76 8.79 -4.37 10.90
C ALA A 76 7.34 -4.90 10.84
N LEU A 77 7.15 -6.22 10.90
CA LEU A 77 5.82 -6.85 10.93
C LEU A 77 5.00 -6.40 12.15
N ILE A 78 5.60 -6.46 13.34
CA ILE A 78 4.95 -6.03 14.60
C ILE A 78 4.57 -4.56 14.52
N LEU A 79 5.47 -3.73 14.00
CA LEU A 79 5.23 -2.31 13.83
C LEU A 79 4.03 -2.07 12.91
N TYR A 80 3.98 -2.71 11.73
CA TYR A 80 2.85 -2.57 10.81
C TYR A 80 1.51 -2.95 11.46
N VAL A 81 1.46 -4.01 12.27
CA VAL A 81 0.25 -4.40 13.02
C VAL A 81 -0.12 -3.33 14.05
N ALA A 82 0.85 -2.85 14.85
CA ALA A 82 0.62 -1.80 15.84
C ALA A 82 0.10 -0.51 15.20
N LEU A 83 0.62 -0.17 14.02
CA LEU A 83 0.24 1.00 13.24
C LEU A 83 -1.15 0.88 12.65
N PHE A 84 -1.51 -0.31 12.15
CA PHE A 84 -2.86 -0.59 11.70
C PHE A 84 -3.86 -0.39 12.85
N ILE A 85 -3.55 -0.90 14.05
CA ILE A 85 -4.38 -0.71 15.24
C ILE A 85 -4.49 0.78 15.62
N TYR A 86 -3.37 1.52 15.59
CA TYR A 86 -3.37 2.96 15.85
C TYR A 86 -4.24 3.72 14.85
N HIS A 87 -4.17 3.37 13.57
CA HIS A 87 -4.98 3.98 12.53
C HIS A 87 -6.48 3.72 12.74
N CYS A 88 -6.86 2.49 13.09
CA CYS A 88 -8.23 2.15 13.47
C CYS A 88 -8.70 2.91 14.71
N TYR A 89 -7.83 3.08 15.70
CA TYR A 89 -8.11 3.89 16.88
C TYR A 89 -8.35 5.37 16.52
N ALA A 90 -7.52 5.95 15.64
CA ALA A 90 -7.68 7.32 15.17
C ALA A 90 -9.04 7.50 14.47
N PHE A 91 -9.41 6.57 13.58
CA PHE A 91 -10.72 6.57 12.91
C PHE A 91 -11.87 6.45 13.91
N LYS A 92 -11.78 5.52 14.87
CA LYS A 92 -12.81 5.37 15.91
C LYS A 92 -13.03 6.67 16.68
N ARG A 93 -11.95 7.36 17.05
CA ARG A 93 -12.01 8.60 17.84
C ARG A 93 -12.54 9.78 17.02
N ILE A 94 -12.10 9.94 15.77
CA ILE A 94 -12.44 11.08 14.93
C ILE A 94 -13.87 10.98 14.41
N PHE A 95 -14.25 9.82 13.88
CA PHE A 95 -15.57 9.56 13.31
C PHE A 95 -16.61 9.10 14.34
N LYS A 96 -16.23 9.07 15.63
CA LYS A 96 -17.07 8.66 16.79
C LYS A 96 -17.80 7.34 16.53
N LEU A 97 -17.06 6.35 16.05
CA LEU A 97 -17.62 5.06 15.63
C LEU A 97 -17.86 4.13 16.82
N SER A 98 -18.94 3.36 16.78
CA SER A 98 -19.07 2.19 17.64
C SER A 98 -18.04 1.11 17.22
N ALA A 99 -17.79 0.13 18.09
CA ALA A 99 -16.86 -0.96 17.75
C ALA A 99 -17.37 -1.79 16.56
N GLY A 100 -18.69 -2.01 16.46
CA GLY A 100 -19.29 -2.72 15.33
C GLY A 100 -19.17 -1.93 14.02
N ASP A 101 -19.44 -0.62 14.07
CA ASP A 101 -19.29 0.25 12.89
C ASP A 101 -17.84 0.26 12.39
N LEU A 102 -16.87 0.31 13.31
CA LEU A 102 -15.45 0.28 12.94
C LEU A 102 -15.10 -0.99 12.16
N ILE A 103 -15.52 -2.16 12.64
CA ILE A 103 -15.24 -3.44 11.99
C ILE A 103 -15.90 -3.51 10.60
N LEU A 104 -17.17 -3.10 10.51
CA LEU A 104 -17.90 -3.08 9.23
C LEU A 104 -17.22 -2.14 8.22
N LYS A 105 -16.85 -0.94 8.67
CA LYS A 105 -16.19 0.06 7.82
C LYS A 105 -14.79 -0.40 7.38
N MET A 106 -14.03 -1.06 8.25
CA MET A 106 -12.77 -1.68 7.87
C MET A 106 -12.97 -2.74 6.78
N PHE A 107 -13.97 -3.60 6.94
CA PHE A 107 -14.26 -4.63 5.93
C PHE A 107 -14.64 -4.01 4.59
N LEU A 108 -15.51 -2.98 4.60
CA LEU A 108 -15.86 -2.21 3.40
C LEU A 108 -14.65 -1.50 2.79
N PHE A 109 -13.72 -1.00 3.60
CA PHE A 109 -12.48 -0.40 3.13
C PHE A 109 -11.62 -1.39 2.36
N PHE A 110 -11.46 -2.62 2.85
CA PHE A 110 -10.71 -3.65 2.13
C PHE A 110 -11.39 -4.05 0.81
N ILE A 111 -12.72 -4.15 0.78
CA ILE A 111 -13.45 -4.41 -0.46
C ILE A 111 -13.24 -3.27 -1.46
N ALA A 112 -13.43 -2.03 -1.04
CA ALA A 112 -13.23 -0.87 -1.91
C ALA A 112 -11.78 -0.80 -2.41
N PHE A 113 -10.81 -0.99 -1.53
CA PHE A 113 -9.39 -1.05 -1.89
C PHE A 113 -9.11 -2.15 -2.93
N PHE A 114 -9.67 -3.35 -2.75
CA PHE A 114 -9.50 -4.46 -3.69
C PHE A 114 -10.08 -4.14 -5.07
N VAL A 115 -11.26 -3.51 -5.14
CA VAL A 115 -11.86 -3.05 -6.40
C VAL A 115 -10.97 -2.01 -7.10
N PHE A 116 -10.48 -1.00 -6.36
CA PHE A 116 -9.54 -0.02 -6.89
C PHE A 116 -8.24 -0.66 -7.40
N HIS A 117 -7.73 -1.66 -6.68
CA HIS A 117 -6.52 -2.38 -7.06
C HIS A 117 -6.70 -3.17 -8.36
N ILE A 118 -7.83 -3.87 -8.52
CA ILE A 118 -8.16 -4.56 -9.78
C ILE A 118 -8.29 -3.56 -10.93
N ALA A 119 -9.01 -2.45 -10.72
CA ALA A 119 -9.19 -1.42 -11.74
C ALA A 119 -7.84 -0.84 -12.20
N PHE A 120 -6.96 -0.52 -11.23
CA PHE A 120 -5.60 -0.06 -11.52
C PHE A 120 -4.80 -1.11 -12.30
N GLY A 121 -4.87 -2.38 -11.90
CA GLY A 121 -4.21 -3.49 -12.60
C GLY A 121 -4.66 -3.64 -14.06
N ILE A 122 -5.97 -3.50 -14.32
CA ILE A 122 -6.53 -3.54 -15.68
C ILE A 122 -6.00 -2.36 -16.51
N ILE A 123 -6.01 -1.14 -15.96
CA ILE A 123 -5.49 0.05 -16.64
C ILE A 123 -4.02 -0.14 -17.03
N MET A 124 -3.20 -0.61 -16.09
CA MET A 124 -1.79 -0.87 -16.35
C MET A 124 -1.59 -1.94 -17.42
N ALA A 125 -2.39 -3.01 -17.41
CA ALA A 125 -2.34 -4.05 -18.44
C ALA A 125 -2.70 -3.49 -19.84
N ILE A 126 -3.70 -2.61 -19.94
CA ILE A 126 -4.08 -1.95 -21.19
C ILE A 126 -2.92 -1.07 -21.71
N ILE A 127 -2.30 -0.28 -20.83
CA ILE A 127 -1.15 0.57 -21.20
C ILE A 127 0.00 -0.30 -21.74
N MET A 128 0.34 -1.39 -21.05
CA MET A 128 1.38 -2.33 -21.51
C MET A 128 1.05 -3.00 -22.84
N PHE A 129 -0.24 -3.27 -23.08
CA PHE A 129 -0.70 -3.84 -24.35
C PHE A 129 -0.50 -2.86 -25.51
N ILE A 130 -0.89 -1.59 -25.31
CA ILE A 130 -0.76 -0.53 -26.32
C ILE A 130 0.72 -0.24 -26.63
N ASN A 131 1.57 -0.23 -25.61
CA ASN A 131 3.00 0.07 -25.76
C ASN A 131 3.82 -1.11 -26.33
N GLY A 132 3.22 -2.28 -26.55
CA GLY A 132 3.88 -3.47 -27.09
C GLY A 132 4.74 -4.26 -26.10
N ASP A 133 4.99 -3.72 -24.89
CA ASP A 133 5.70 -4.39 -23.80
C ASP A 133 5.06 -5.73 -23.44
N PHE A 134 3.72 -5.82 -23.52
CA PHE A 134 3.00 -7.06 -23.24
C PHE A 134 3.43 -8.20 -24.18
N GLN A 135 3.62 -7.92 -25.48
CA GLN A 135 4.08 -8.93 -26.43
C GLN A 135 5.52 -9.35 -26.20
N GLN A 136 6.39 -8.40 -25.81
CA GLN A 136 7.78 -8.68 -25.48
C GLN A 136 7.88 -9.62 -24.27
N MET A 137 7.08 -9.36 -23.24
CA MET A 137 7.03 -10.17 -22.02
C MET A 137 6.49 -11.58 -22.29
N MET A 138 5.46 -11.73 -23.13
CA MET A 138 4.98 -13.06 -23.54
C MET A 138 6.03 -13.88 -24.31
N LYS A 139 6.79 -13.24 -25.21
CA LYS A 139 7.89 -13.90 -25.92
C LYS A 139 9.00 -14.33 -24.97
N ALA A 140 9.37 -13.48 -24.00
CA ALA A 140 10.36 -13.79 -22.98
C ALA A 140 9.93 -14.98 -22.10
N GLN A 141 8.66 -15.01 -21.68
CA GLN A 141 8.10 -16.14 -20.92
C GLN A 141 8.11 -17.45 -21.71
N LYS A 142 7.76 -17.39 -23.01
CA LYS A 142 7.78 -18.57 -23.88
C LYS A 142 9.20 -19.12 -24.06
N ALA A 143 10.16 -18.25 -24.32
CA ALA A 143 11.57 -18.62 -24.43
C ALA A 143 12.12 -19.23 -23.12
N ALA A 144 11.80 -18.63 -21.96
CA ALA A 144 12.19 -19.18 -20.66
C ALA A 144 11.60 -20.59 -20.42
N LYS A 145 10.34 -20.82 -20.83
CA LYS A 145 9.69 -22.12 -20.70
C LYS A 145 10.32 -23.18 -21.62
N GLU A 146 10.66 -22.82 -22.85
CA GLU A 146 11.34 -23.71 -23.80
C GLU A 146 12.75 -24.07 -23.33
N VAL A 147 13.50 -23.11 -22.79
CA VAL A 147 14.81 -23.36 -22.17
C VAL A 147 14.68 -24.30 -20.96
N ALA A 148 13.71 -24.08 -20.07
CA ALA A 148 13.48 -24.95 -18.92
C ALA A 148 13.10 -26.39 -19.32
N LEU A 149 12.36 -26.56 -20.41
CA LEU A 149 12.01 -27.86 -20.99
C LEU A 149 13.20 -28.54 -21.68
N ALA A 150 14.17 -27.78 -22.20
CA ALA A 150 15.37 -28.33 -22.82
C ALA A 150 16.40 -28.84 -21.80
N PHE A 151 16.24 -28.51 -20.51
CA PHE A 151 17.07 -28.98 -19.40
C PHE A 151 16.47 -30.19 -18.64
N TYR A 152 15.30 -30.69 -19.09
CA TYR A 152 14.65 -31.93 -18.62
C TYR A 152 14.64 -32.97 -19.74
#